data_AF-A0A519RK81-F1
#
_entry.id   AF-A0A519RK81-F1
#
_cell.length_a   1.000
_cell.length_b   1.000
_cell.length_c   1.000
_cell.angle_alpha   90.00
_cell.angle_beta   90.00
_cell.angle_gamma   90.00
#
_symmetry.space_group_name_H-M   'P 1'
#
loop_
_entity.id
_entity.type
_entity.pdbx_description
1 polymer ?
#
loop_
_entity_poly.entity_id
_entity_poly.type
_entity_poly.pdbx_seq_one_letter_code
_entity_poly.pdbx_strand_id
1 'polypeptide(L)'
;TTNAIWCVYLNLKNKTYTDYLNPSYPALRNVLFCALAGTTWYFQFFFYGMGDSQMGAYRFSGWTLHMAFIIAFSSMWGLLLHEWRGANKLTMRTVQLGILAVVLSTVVVGYGNYLGSETPATTQAAKAPVRAVAAE
;
A
#
# COMPACT_ATOMS: atom_id res chain seq x y z
N THR A 1 -6.02 17.43 -3.56
CA THR A 1 -6.09 18.77 -4.20
C THR A 1 -4.81 19.57 -4.00
N THR A 2 -4.30 19.69 -2.77
CA THR A 2 -3.07 20.46 -2.44
C THR A 2 -1.83 20.03 -3.24
N ASN A 3 -1.60 18.72 -3.37
CA ASN A 3 -0.45 18.21 -4.15
C ASN A 3 -0.54 18.55 -5.63
N ALA A 4 -1.75 18.50 -6.22
CA ALA A 4 -1.95 18.85 -7.63
C ALA A 4 -1.69 20.33 -7.87
N ILE A 5 -2.20 21.21 -6.99
CA ILE A 5 -1.95 22.65 -7.06
C ILE A 5 -0.46 22.95 -6.92
N TRP A 6 0.23 22.27 -5.99
CA TRP A 6 1.67 22.45 -5.76
C TRP A 6 2.52 22.00 -6.95
N CYS A 7 2.20 20.85 -7.55
CA CYS A 7 2.87 20.38 -8.77
C CYS A 7 2.68 21.37 -9.94
N VAL A 8 1.46 21.88 -10.15
CA VAL A 8 1.18 22.86 -11.21
C VAL A 8 1.92 24.17 -10.95
N TYR A 9 1.93 24.65 -9.70
CA TYR A 9 2.68 25.84 -9.30
C TYR A 9 4.19 25.70 -9.55
N LEU A 10 4.80 24.58 -9.16
CA LEU A 10 6.22 24.28 -9.41
C LEU A 10 6.54 24.16 -10.91
N ASN A 11 5.63 23.59 -11.69
CA ASN A 11 5.80 23.45 -13.14
C ASN A 11 5.84 24.81 -13.85
N LEU A 12 4.95 25.72 -13.44
CA LEU A 12 4.92 27.10 -13.92
C LEU A 12 6.16 27.89 -13.47
N LYS A 13 6.57 27.75 -12.21
CA LYS A 13 7.73 28.46 -11.64
C LYS A 13 9.07 28.04 -12.28
N ASN A 14 9.25 26.74 -12.54
CA ASN A 14 10.50 26.20 -13.09
C ASN A 14 10.57 26.24 -14.62
N LYS A 15 9.54 26.74 -15.31
CA LYS A 15 9.45 26.81 -16.78
C LYS A 15 9.64 25.47 -17.51
N THR A 16 9.39 24.36 -16.82
CA THR A 16 9.48 23.00 -17.37
C THR A 16 8.24 22.59 -18.17
N TYR A 17 7.25 23.47 -18.32
CA TYR A 17 6.09 23.22 -19.18
C TYR A 17 6.46 23.07 -20.67
N THR A 18 7.57 23.69 -21.10
CA THR A 18 8.12 23.57 -22.46
C THR A 18 8.72 22.18 -22.76
N ASP A 19 9.07 21.39 -21.74
CA ASP A 19 9.61 20.04 -21.93
C ASP A 19 8.54 19.03 -22.35
N TYR A 20 7.26 19.30 -22.09
CA TYR A 20 6.16 18.48 -22.60
C TYR A 20 5.94 18.64 -24.10
N LEU A 21 6.46 19.71 -24.71
CA LEU A 21 6.35 20.00 -26.14
C LEU A 21 7.65 19.70 -26.90
N ASN A 22 8.72 19.28 -26.21
CA ASN A 22 10.01 18.98 -26.82
C ASN A 22 9.93 17.63 -27.58
N PRO A 23 10.13 17.59 -28.92
CA PRO A 23 10.02 16.36 -29.72
C PRO A 23 11.14 15.34 -29.46
N SER A 24 12.23 15.75 -28.78
CA SER A 24 13.40 14.90 -28.53
C SER A 24 13.17 13.76 -27.55
N TYR A 25 12.06 13.76 -26.81
CA TYR A 25 11.72 12.71 -25.85
C TYR A 25 10.43 11.98 -26.27
N PRO A 26 10.35 10.64 -26.10
CA PRO A 26 9.15 9.88 -26.43
C PRO A 26 8.05 10.12 -25.37
N ALA A 27 7.44 11.31 -25.42
CA ALA A 27 6.45 11.79 -24.46
C ALA A 27 5.24 10.84 -24.36
N LEU A 28 4.73 10.36 -25.50
CA LEU A 28 3.62 9.41 -25.54
C LEU A 28 3.93 8.11 -24.79
N ARG A 29 5.14 7.57 -24.97
CA ARG A 29 5.56 6.33 -24.32
C ARG A 29 5.69 6.50 -22.80
N ASN A 30 6.21 7.63 -22.35
CA ASN A 30 6.30 7.96 -20.92
C ASN A 30 4.91 8.13 -20.30
N VAL A 31 4.00 8.82 -20.99
CA VAL A 31 2.60 8.97 -20.55
C VAL A 31 1.90 7.61 -20.49
N LEU A 32 2.11 6.73 -21.48
CA LEU A 32 1.57 5.37 -21.48
C LEU A 32 2.15 4.54 -20.32
N PHE A 33 3.45 4.59 -20.05
CA PHE A 33 4.03 3.88 -18.91
C PHE A 33 3.54 4.41 -17.57
N CYS A 34 3.37 5.73 -17.41
CA CYS A 34 2.77 6.32 -16.23
C CYS A 34 1.31 5.88 -16.05
N ALA A 35 0.52 5.87 -17.13
CA ALA A 35 -0.86 5.41 -17.11
C ALA A 35 -0.95 3.92 -16.74
N LEU A 36 -0.14 3.07 -17.37
CA LEU A 36 -0.06 1.65 -17.06
C LEU A 36 0.35 1.40 -15.61
N ALA A 37 1.38 2.07 -15.11
CA ALA A 37 1.80 1.96 -13.72
C ALA A 37 0.68 2.36 -12.74
N GLY A 38 -0.03 3.46 -13.03
CA GLY A 38 -1.19 3.90 -12.25
C GLY A 38 -2.35 2.91 -12.29
N THR A 39 -2.66 2.36 -13.47
CA THR A 39 -3.70 1.35 -13.66
C THR A 39 -3.35 0.05 -12.92
N THR A 40 -2.12 -0.44 -13.04
CA THR A 40 -1.64 -1.63 -12.30
C THR A 40 -1.66 -1.41 -10.80
N TRP A 41 -1.27 -0.21 -10.33
CA TRP A 41 -1.38 0.14 -8.92
C TRP A 41 -2.83 0.15 -8.46
N TYR A 42 -3.76 0.70 -9.24
CA TYR A 42 -5.18 0.71 -8.87
C TYR A 42 -5.79 -0.70 -8.85
N PHE A 43 -5.39 -1.58 -9.77
CA PHE A 43 -5.80 -2.99 -9.79
C PHE A 43 -5.51 -3.71 -8.46
N GLN A 44 -4.55 -3.24 -7.64
CA GLN A 44 -4.33 -3.75 -6.28
C GLN A 44 -5.63 -3.77 -5.45
N PHE A 45 -6.47 -2.74 -5.58
CA PHE A 45 -7.70 -2.60 -4.80
C PHE A 45 -8.83 -3.48 -5.33
N PHE A 46 -8.82 -3.74 -6.64
CA PHE A 46 -9.77 -4.65 -7.26
C PHE A 46 -9.52 -6.09 -6.80
N PHE A 47 -8.26 -6.55 -6.86
CA PHE A 47 -7.88 -7.86 -6.33
C PHE A 47 -8.06 -7.95 -4.82
N TYR A 48 -7.76 -6.88 -4.08
CA TYR A 48 -8.04 -6.82 -2.65
C TYR A 48 -9.55 -6.98 -2.38
N GLY A 49 -10.43 -6.26 -3.09
CA GLY A 49 -11.88 -6.35 -2.92
C GLY A 49 -12.44 -7.74 -3.26
N MET A 50 -11.92 -8.38 -4.31
CA MET A 50 -12.23 -9.77 -4.66
C MET A 50 -11.73 -10.76 -3.59
N GLY A 51 -10.55 -10.52 -3.00
CA GLY A 51 -10.05 -11.32 -1.88
C GLY A 51 -10.86 -11.11 -0.60
N ASP A 52 -11.27 -9.87 -0.32
CA ASP A 52 -12.00 -9.44 0.88
C ASP A 52 -13.40 -10.09 0.96
N SER A 53 -14.04 -10.38 -0.18
CA SER A 53 -15.31 -11.13 -0.20
C SER A 53 -15.15 -12.58 0.24
N GLN A 54 -13.96 -13.17 0.10
CA GLN A 54 -13.67 -14.56 0.46
C GLN A 54 -13.09 -14.71 1.88
N MET A 55 -12.74 -13.61 2.56
CA MET A 55 -11.99 -13.63 3.83
C MET A 55 -12.82 -13.65 5.12
N GLY A 56 -14.17 -13.57 5.07
CA GLY A 56 -15.05 -13.79 6.22
C GLY A 56 -14.64 -13.06 7.52
N ALA A 57 -14.28 -13.80 8.57
CA ALA A 57 -13.87 -13.26 9.88
C ALA A 57 -12.48 -12.57 9.90
N TYR A 58 -11.69 -12.65 8.83
CA TYR A 58 -10.31 -12.11 8.77
C TYR A 58 -10.19 -10.77 8.05
N ARG A 59 -11.30 -10.09 7.72
CA ARG A 59 -11.33 -8.83 6.94
C ARG A 59 -10.43 -7.73 7.51
N PHE A 60 -10.31 -7.64 8.85
CA PHE A 60 -9.45 -6.64 9.50
C PHE A 60 -7.95 -6.95 9.31
N SER A 61 -7.59 -8.23 9.34
CA SER A 61 -6.22 -8.68 9.05
C SER A 61 -5.87 -8.47 7.59
N GLY A 62 -6.81 -8.76 6.67
CA GLY A 62 -6.59 -8.65 5.23
C GLY A 62 -6.09 -7.27 4.80
N TRP A 63 -6.70 -6.19 5.29
CA TRP A 63 -6.30 -4.82 4.94
C TRP A 63 -4.86 -4.50 5.38
N THR A 64 -4.52 -4.84 6.62
CA THR A 64 -3.20 -4.54 7.19
C THR A 64 -2.11 -5.40 6.56
N LEU A 65 -2.41 -6.68 6.30
CA LEU A 65 -1.52 -7.61 5.61
C LEU A 65 -1.25 -7.15 4.17
N HIS A 66 -2.26 -6.64 3.47
CA HIS A 66 -2.14 -6.11 2.10
C HIS A 66 -1.18 -4.91 2.03
N MET A 67 -1.36 -3.93 2.92
CA MET A 67 -0.48 -2.75 2.98
C MET A 67 0.96 -3.12 3.36
N ALA A 68 1.13 -4.03 4.32
CA ALA A 68 2.45 -4.51 4.73
C ALA A 68 3.16 -5.28 3.60
N PHE A 69 2.42 -6.11 2.85
CA PHE A 69 2.94 -6.86 1.71
C PHE A 69 3.46 -5.94 0.61
N ILE A 70 2.70 -4.90 0.24
CA ILE A 70 3.12 -3.93 -0.78
C ILE A 70 4.40 -3.20 -0.37
N ILE A 71 4.51 -2.78 0.90
CA ILE A 71 5.70 -2.09 1.41
C ILE A 71 6.92 -3.03 1.38
N ALA A 72 6.76 -4.27 1.84
CA ALA A 72 7.83 -5.25 1.87
C ALA A 72 8.33 -5.60 0.45
N PHE A 73 7.41 -5.88 -0.47
CA PHE A 73 7.75 -6.24 -1.85
C PHE A 73 8.37 -5.07 -2.62
N SER A 74 7.81 -3.86 -2.47
CA SER A 74 8.38 -2.64 -3.05
C SER A 74 9.80 -2.38 -2.56
N SER A 75 10.03 -2.51 -1.25
CA SER A 75 11.35 -2.27 -0.66
C SER A 75 12.37 -3.35 -1.05
N MET A 76 11.93 -4.61 -1.17
CA MET A 76 12.77 -5.71 -1.65
C MET A 76 13.22 -5.50 -3.10
N TRP A 77 12.29 -5.12 -3.98
CA TRP A 77 12.60 -4.85 -5.39
C TRP A 77 13.56 -3.65 -5.55
N GLY A 78 13.37 -2.59 -4.74
CA GLY A 78 14.29 -1.45 -4.69
C GLY A 78 15.71 -1.83 -4.28
N LEU A 79 15.88 -2.79 -3.37
CA LEU A 79 17.21 -3.33 -3.04
C LEU A 79 17.78 -4.24 -4.14
N LEU A 80 16.94 -5.06 -4.79
CA LEU A 80 17.33 -5.99 -5.84
C LEU A 80 17.84 -5.28 -7.12
N LEU A 81 17.22 -4.17 -7.49
CA LEU A 81 17.65 -3.32 -8.62
C LEU A 81 18.96 -2.57 -8.32
N HIS A 82 19.55 -2.74 -7.13
CA HIS A 82 20.76 -2.07 -6.68
C HIS A 82 20.73 -0.53 -6.80
N GLU A 83 19.55 0.09 -6.86
CA GLU A 83 19.40 1.55 -7.00
C GLU A 83 20.08 2.32 -5.84
N TRP A 84 20.29 1.64 -4.72
CA TRP A 84 20.85 2.20 -3.50
C TRP A 84 22.36 1.97 -3.34
N ARG A 85 23.04 1.45 -4.37
CA ARG A 85 24.47 1.06 -4.31
C ARG A 85 25.46 2.21 -4.08
N GLY A 86 24.98 3.47 -4.08
CA GLY A 86 25.74 4.68 -3.71
C GLY A 86 25.23 5.41 -2.45
N ALA A 87 24.20 4.88 -1.77
CA ALA A 87 23.63 5.52 -0.59
C ALA A 87 24.53 5.35 0.65
N ASN A 88 24.49 6.32 1.57
CA ASN A 88 25.23 6.27 2.83
C ASN A 88 24.88 4.98 3.61
N LYS A 89 25.89 4.36 4.24
CA LYS A 89 25.74 3.12 5.04
C LYS A 89 24.67 3.25 6.12
N LEU A 90 24.48 4.45 6.67
CA LEU A 90 23.43 4.73 7.65
C LEU A 90 22.03 4.63 7.03
N THR A 91 21.82 5.24 5.85
CA THR A 91 20.56 5.18 5.10
C THR A 91 20.21 3.75 4.71
N MET A 92 21.21 2.99 4.24
CA MET A 92 21.01 1.58 3.89
C MET A 92 20.59 0.74 5.11
N ARG A 93 21.20 0.98 6.28
CA ARG A 93 20.79 0.32 7.53
C ARG A 93 19.37 0.69 7.95
N THR A 94 18.98 1.96 7.84
CA THR A 94 17.61 2.39 8.17
C THR A 94 16.58 1.72 7.27
N VAL A 95 16.85 1.63 5.97
CA VAL A 95 15.98 0.93 5.01
C VAL A 95 15.88 -0.56 5.36
N GLN A 96 17.02 -1.22 5.62
CA GLN A 96 17.05 -2.64 6.00
C GLN A 96 16.27 -2.89 7.31
N LEU A 97 16.46 -2.05 8.33
CA LEU A 97 15.72 -2.14 9.60
C LEU A 97 14.22 -1.90 9.41
N GLY A 98 13.83 -0.94 8.55
CA GLY A 98 12.44 -0.69 8.22
C GLY A 98 11.77 -1.89 7.55
N ILE A 99 12.44 -2.52 6.58
CA ILE A 99 11.97 -3.74 5.93
C ILE A 99 11.80 -4.86 6.97
N LEU A 100 12.81 -5.06 7.81
CA LEU A 100 12.80 -6.11 8.83
C LEU A 100 11.68 -5.88 9.85
N ALA A 101 11.41 -4.63 10.24
CA ALA A 101 10.29 -4.27 11.11
C ALA A 101 8.93 -4.53 10.45
N VAL A 102 8.77 -4.22 9.16
CA VAL A 102 7.52 -4.52 8.42
C VAL A 102 7.29 -6.03 8.31
N VAL A 103 8.33 -6.81 8.03
CA VAL A 103 8.25 -8.27 7.99
C VAL A 103 7.88 -8.85 9.36
N LEU A 104 8.54 -8.42 10.44
CA LEU A 104 8.22 -8.84 11.80
C LEU A 104 6.77 -8.49 12.19
N SER A 105 6.33 -7.26 11.89
CA SER A 105 4.95 -6.81 12.11
C SER A 105 3.94 -7.72 11.39
N THR A 106 4.23 -8.07 10.13
CA THR A 106 3.38 -8.96 9.32
C THR A 106 3.23 -10.35 9.97
N VAL A 107 4.33 -10.91 10.48
CA VAL A 107 4.33 -12.21 11.19
C VAL A 107 3.52 -12.13 12.49
N VAL A 108 3.71 -11.07 13.28
CA VAL A 108 2.97 -10.86 14.54
C VAL A 108 1.48 -10.71 14.29
N VAL A 109 1.09 -9.92 13.28
CA VAL A 109 -0.32 -9.76 12.88
C VAL A 109 -0.90 -11.08 12.39
N GLY A 110 -0.16 -11.84 11.57
CA GLY A 110 -0.57 -13.16 11.12
C GLY A 110 -0.82 -14.13 12.29
N TYR A 111 0.11 -14.19 13.23
CA TYR A 111 0.02 -15.04 14.42
C TYR A 111 -1.11 -14.62 15.37
N GLY A 112 -1.30 -13.31 15.58
CA GLY A 112 -2.41 -12.78 16.38
C GLY A 112 -3.79 -13.13 15.79
N ASN A 113 -3.93 -13.13 14.47
CA ASN A 113 -5.16 -13.55 13.82
C ASN A 113 -5.38 -15.07 13.90
N TYR A 114 -4.33 -15.87 13.82
CA TYR A 114 -4.40 -17.31 14.04
C TYR A 114 -4.92 -17.65 15.45
N LEU A 115 -4.34 -17.05 16.50
CA LEU A 115 -4.80 -17.22 17.88
C LEU A 115 -6.23 -16.70 18.11
N GLY A 116 -6.59 -15.57 17.50
CA GLY A 116 -7.94 -15.02 17.57
C GLY A 116 -8.98 -15.92 16.89
N SER A 117 -8.57 -16.66 15.86
CA SER A 117 -9.44 -17.63 15.16
C SER A 117 -9.61 -18.97 15.86
N GLU A 118 -8.77 -19.30 16.85
CA GLU A 118 -8.99 -20.44 17.75
C GLU A 118 -9.95 -20.10 18.91
N THR A 119 -10.39 -18.84 19.02
CA THR A 119 -11.49 -18.44 19.92
C THR A 119 -12.84 -18.20 19.20
N PRO A 120 -13.49 -19.22 18.62
CA PRO A 120 -14.90 -19.13 18.27
C PRO A 120 -15.68 -20.33 18.83
N ALA A 121 -16.04 -20.29 20.12
CA ALA A 121 -17.18 -21.05 20.63
C ALA A 121 -17.74 -20.50 21.95
N THR A 122 -16.91 -20.01 22.88
CA THR A 122 -17.38 -19.81 24.26
C THR A 122 -17.75 -18.37 24.63
N THR A 123 -17.38 -17.34 23.84
CA THR A 123 -17.56 -15.93 24.27
C THR A 123 -18.51 -15.10 23.39
N GLN A 124 -18.81 -15.50 22.14
CA GLN A 124 -19.76 -14.74 21.31
C GLN A 124 -21.23 -14.89 21.74
N ALA A 125 -21.60 -15.94 22.48
CA ALA A 125 -22.94 -16.11 23.02
C ALA A 125 -23.29 -15.11 24.15
N ALA A 126 -22.29 -14.42 24.73
CA ALA A 126 -22.51 -13.50 25.86
C ALA A 126 -22.77 -12.04 25.43
N LYS A 127 -22.73 -11.73 24.12
CA LYS A 127 -22.92 -10.35 23.62
C LYS A 127 -24.00 -10.29 22.53
N ALA A 128 -25.15 -10.91 22.79
CA ALA A 128 -26.36 -10.59 22.04
C ALA A 128 -26.72 -9.11 22.30
N PRO A 129 -26.98 -8.29 21.28
CA PRO A 129 -27.41 -6.92 21.49
C PRO A 129 -28.81 -6.94 22.08
N VAL A 130 -28.94 -6.44 23.32
CA VAL A 130 -30.22 -6.07 23.89
C VAL A 130 -30.80 -4.96 23.00
N ARG A 131 -31.82 -5.32 22.22
CA ARG A 131 -32.86 -4.47 21.61
C ARG A 131 -32.49 -3.00 21.39
N ALA A 132 -32.21 -2.62 20.14
CA ALA A 132 -32.61 -1.31 19.63
C ALA A 132 -34.00 -1.50 18.98
N VAL A 133 -35.02 -1.42 19.82
CA VAL A 133 -36.41 -1.21 19.41
C VAL A 133 -36.57 0.28 19.12
N ALA A 134 -37.20 0.57 17.98
CA ALA A 134 -37.94 1.78 17.64
C ALA A 134 -37.20 3.06 17.19
N ALA A 135 -37.78 3.56 16.09
CA ALA A 135 -38.02 4.96 15.75
C ALA A 135 -36.96 5.72 14.92
N GLU A 136 -37.37 5.92 13.66
CA GLU A 136 -37.13 7.06 12.74
C GLU A 136 -35.76 7.23 12.07
#